data_AF-A0A6M1SB81-F1
#
_entry.id   AF-A0A6M1SB81-F1
#
_cell.length_a   1.000
_cell.length_b   1.000
_cell.length_c   1.000
_cell.angle_alpha   90.00
_cell.angle_beta   90.00
_cell.angle_gamma   90.00
#
_symmetry.space_group_name_H-M   'P 1'
#
loop_
_entity.id
_entity.type
_entity.pdbx_description
1 polymer ?
#
loop_
_entity_poly.entity_id
_entity_poly.type
_entity_poly.pdbx_seq_one_letter_code
_entity_poly.pdbx_strand_id
1 'polypeptide(L)'
;MMLTKIATPMLDLDFASEIDVMQYALGRTINDGASHPLSSIFSTLADAQVIYPFATSLTDELAWAAIQSAVNVAAQNTFGGAVSFGGTVVLPRGTLYLGQNTIRVASHYVSIKGQGYLSTRVTRSATIGYAFHYGFDTPSNIFYTGLSSMMITSTVAMTAGGLVLFDVANFSMIRDVRLVNGFINLHCKSVHDFHIDNVNGVQGSPYAVGGAFVNLYLDTQTVAGSYNPNNHGWVTNCNFRSFTTDDGYSQYAMYISSADGVWFDHCHFGNGETANASIIPKTGSSQLSGLTFSNCWFDQGGNGRMVNVGGATSATFGYFQFADCYLTGGTTCTEGYRFDPTAGTVVRHVEITGGKVMNLKSNGLVANRTQGLTLTGTQFRNVGYDGGGAAGIIMGGTCSQWTITGVNSGYRGDLSTPSGASYGIVIASGADYYVITGCNFRGNTTGTISDGGGTNKVVANNLI
;
A
#
# COMPACT_ATOMS: atom_id res chain seq x y z
N MET A 1 -2.71 -18.25 -22.34
CA MET A 1 -2.64 -17.09 -23.25
C MET A 1 -1.54 -16.19 -22.71
N MET A 2 -0.34 -16.26 -23.27
CA MET A 2 0.80 -15.43 -22.84
C MET A 2 0.48 -13.98 -23.22
N LEU A 3 0.23 -13.14 -22.21
CA LEU A 3 0.29 -11.69 -22.38
C LEU A 3 1.74 -11.32 -22.65
N THR A 4 2.06 -11.13 -23.93
CA THR A 4 3.30 -10.48 -24.34
C THR A 4 3.33 -9.13 -23.64
N LYS A 5 4.29 -8.96 -22.71
CA LYS A 5 4.56 -7.71 -21.99
C LYS A 5 4.81 -6.63 -23.04
N ILE A 6 3.77 -5.88 -23.41
CA ILE A 6 3.90 -4.69 -24.23
C ILE A 6 4.79 -3.78 -23.39
N ALA A 7 6.04 -3.58 -23.83
CA ALA A 7 6.87 -2.53 -23.32
C ALA A 7 6.16 -1.23 -23.68
N THR A 8 5.30 -0.74 -22.79
CA THR A 8 4.76 0.60 -22.88
C THR A 8 5.96 1.53 -22.85
N PRO A 9 6.15 2.41 -23.86
CA PRO A 9 7.09 3.51 -23.71
C PRO A 9 6.65 4.27 -22.47
N MET A 10 7.41 4.12 -21.40
CA MET A 10 7.17 4.75 -20.11
C MET A 10 7.26 6.25 -20.36
N LEU A 11 6.11 6.94 -20.37
CA LEU A 11 6.03 8.39 -20.51
C LEU A 11 6.82 9.00 -19.33
N ASP A 12 8.06 9.43 -19.57
CA ASP A 12 8.75 10.31 -18.64
C ASP A 12 7.88 11.57 -18.49
N LEU A 13 7.54 11.92 -17.24
CA LEU A 13 6.77 13.13 -16.88
C LEU A 13 7.57 14.43 -17.09
N ASP A 14 8.49 14.46 -18.05
CA ASP A 14 9.25 15.65 -18.39
C ASP A 14 8.32 16.57 -19.22
N PHE A 15 7.52 17.37 -18.53
CA PHE A 15 6.75 18.45 -19.13
C PHE A 15 7.69 19.50 -19.73
N ALA A 16 7.18 20.28 -20.71
CA ALA A 16 8.00 21.13 -21.59
C ALA A 16 8.85 22.22 -20.89
N SER A 17 8.72 22.43 -19.59
CA SER A 17 9.56 23.36 -18.82
C SER A 17 9.96 22.78 -17.46
N GLU A 18 11.26 22.79 -17.20
CA GLU A 18 11.82 22.54 -15.88
C GLU A 18 11.99 23.88 -15.13
N ILE A 19 11.56 23.90 -13.87
CA ILE A 19 11.64 25.07 -13.00
C ILE A 19 12.55 24.73 -11.83
N ASP A 20 13.74 25.31 -11.82
CA ASP A 20 14.72 25.11 -10.76
C ASP A 20 14.34 25.91 -9.50
N VAL A 21 14.13 25.20 -8.40
CA VAL A 21 13.80 25.80 -7.09
C VAL A 21 14.86 26.81 -6.63
N MET A 22 16.12 26.65 -7.01
CA MET A 22 17.20 27.55 -6.59
C MET A 22 17.01 28.99 -7.11
N GLN A 23 16.25 29.18 -8.20
CA GLN A 23 15.89 30.51 -8.71
C GLN A 23 15.02 31.30 -7.72
N TYR A 24 14.28 30.61 -6.85
CA TYR A 24 13.37 31.19 -5.87
C TYR A 24 13.95 31.25 -4.46
N ALA A 25 15.22 30.86 -4.29
CA ALA A 25 15.92 30.84 -3.00
C ALA A 25 16.68 32.15 -2.67
N LEU A 26 16.47 33.22 -3.45
CA LEU A 26 17.11 34.55 -3.24
C LEU A 26 18.65 34.47 -3.18
N GLY A 27 19.25 33.56 -3.95
CA GLY A 27 20.70 33.33 -3.97
C GLY A 27 21.27 32.66 -2.71
N ARG A 28 20.42 32.13 -1.82
CA ARG A 28 20.82 31.38 -0.62
C ARG A 28 20.92 29.89 -0.89
N THR A 29 21.78 29.22 -0.13
CA THR A 29 21.81 27.76 -0.02
C THR A 29 20.67 27.32 0.89
N ILE A 30 19.78 26.44 0.40
CA ILE A 30 18.60 25.94 1.13
C ILE A 30 18.58 24.41 1.24
N ASN A 31 19.60 23.76 0.70
CA ASN A 31 19.73 22.32 0.51
C ASN A 31 20.82 21.71 1.43
N ASP A 32 21.14 22.36 2.55
CA ASP A 32 22.13 21.94 3.55
C ASP A 32 21.52 21.14 4.73
N GLY A 33 20.19 21.03 4.78
CA GLY A 33 19.44 20.36 5.84
C GLY A 33 19.26 21.18 7.12
N ALA A 34 19.74 22.42 7.15
CA ALA A 34 19.53 23.33 8.26
C ALA A 34 18.18 24.07 8.14
N SER A 35 17.72 24.64 9.25
CA SER A 35 16.57 25.56 9.26
C SER A 35 17.02 26.94 8.81
N HIS A 36 16.24 27.52 7.89
CA HIS A 36 16.42 28.85 7.30
C HIS A 36 15.07 29.58 7.37
N PRO A 37 14.63 30.05 8.56
CA PRO A 37 13.36 30.74 8.68
C PRO A 37 13.37 32.04 7.86
N LEU A 38 12.21 32.46 7.35
CA LEU A 38 12.07 33.71 6.60
C LEU A 38 12.55 34.94 7.41
N SER A 39 12.48 34.90 8.74
CA SER A 39 13.03 35.92 9.64
C SER A 39 14.54 36.15 9.50
N SER A 40 15.29 35.23 8.87
CA SER A 40 16.71 35.41 8.55
C SER A 40 16.96 36.39 7.40
N ILE A 41 15.91 36.76 6.66
CA ILE A 41 15.95 37.67 5.50
C ILE A 41 15.01 38.85 5.68
N PHE A 42 13.77 38.60 6.12
CA PHE A 42 12.72 39.60 6.21
C PHE A 42 12.50 40.01 7.67
N SER A 43 12.37 41.32 7.92
CA SER A 43 12.05 41.87 9.24
C SER A 43 10.56 41.80 9.56
N THR A 44 9.69 41.78 8.54
CA THR A 44 8.23 41.73 8.70
C THR A 44 7.61 40.67 7.78
N LEU A 45 6.48 40.10 8.23
CA LEU A 45 5.71 39.17 7.40
C LEU A 45 5.21 39.85 6.11
N ALA A 46 4.88 41.14 6.16
CA ALA A 46 4.44 41.89 4.98
C ALA A 46 5.54 41.94 3.91
N ASP A 47 6.79 42.21 4.29
CA ASP A 47 7.92 42.21 3.35
C ASP A 47 8.17 40.81 2.77
N ALA A 48 8.07 39.77 3.60
CA ALA A 48 8.15 38.39 3.13
C ALA A 48 7.03 38.07 2.12
N GLN A 49 5.80 38.53 2.38
CA GLN A 49 4.63 38.32 1.53
C GLN A 49 4.69 39.07 0.19
N VAL A 50 5.51 40.12 0.05
CA VAL A 50 5.78 40.73 -1.26
C VAL A 50 6.46 39.72 -2.21
N ILE A 51 7.34 38.87 -1.67
CA ILE A 51 8.08 37.87 -2.45
C ILE A 51 7.38 36.50 -2.45
N TYR A 52 6.83 36.12 -1.30
CA TYR A 52 6.15 34.86 -1.05
C TYR A 52 4.73 35.13 -0.54
N PRO A 53 3.76 35.47 -1.41
CA PRO A 53 2.42 35.92 -0.98
C PRO A 53 1.64 34.92 -0.12
N PHE A 54 2.02 33.65 -0.17
CA PHE A 54 1.42 32.55 0.59
C PHE A 54 2.10 32.30 1.95
N ALA A 55 3.17 33.02 2.30
CA ALA A 55 3.80 32.93 3.61
C ALA A 55 2.81 33.36 4.70
N THR A 56 2.77 32.61 5.80
CA THR A 56 1.83 32.84 6.92
C THR A 56 2.56 33.24 8.20
N SER A 57 3.86 32.97 8.30
CA SER A 57 4.69 33.32 9.43
C SER A 57 6.14 33.60 8.99
N LEU A 58 6.85 34.46 9.72
CA LEU A 58 8.30 34.61 9.56
C LEU A 58 9.10 33.38 10.04
N THR A 59 8.46 32.45 10.73
CA THR A 59 9.05 31.14 11.08
C THR A 59 8.91 30.11 9.97
N ASP A 60 8.23 30.44 8.87
CA ASP A 60 8.16 29.57 7.70
C ASP A 60 9.57 29.37 7.12
N GLU A 61 9.85 28.18 6.59
CA GLU A 61 11.17 27.86 6.04
C GLU A 61 11.35 28.45 4.63
N LEU A 62 12.53 29.01 4.37
CA LEU A 62 12.90 29.53 3.05
C LEU A 62 12.85 28.43 1.99
N ALA A 63 13.27 27.21 2.33
CA ALA A 63 13.21 26.08 1.40
C ALA A 63 11.75 25.75 1.02
N TRP A 64 10.83 25.76 2.00
CA TRP A 64 9.40 25.60 1.72
C TRP A 64 8.90 26.72 0.80
N ALA A 65 9.21 27.98 1.13
CA ALA A 65 8.75 29.12 0.36
C ALA A 65 9.27 29.10 -1.09
N ALA A 66 10.54 28.76 -1.30
CA ALA A 66 11.13 28.63 -2.62
C ALA A 66 10.46 27.52 -3.45
N ILE A 67 10.24 26.34 -2.86
CA ILE A 67 9.57 25.22 -3.55
C ILE A 67 8.12 25.59 -3.91
N GLN A 68 7.37 26.18 -2.98
CA GLN A 68 5.99 26.57 -3.25
C GLN A 68 5.90 27.67 -4.33
N SER A 69 6.83 28.63 -4.36
CA SER A 69 6.93 29.60 -5.46
C SER A 69 7.18 28.94 -6.80
N ALA A 70 8.11 27.98 -6.86
CA ALA A 70 8.37 27.20 -8.08
C ALA A 70 7.12 26.43 -8.54
N VAL A 71 6.39 25.79 -7.62
CA VAL A 71 5.11 25.12 -7.90
C VAL A 71 4.07 26.10 -8.45
N ASN A 72 3.95 27.28 -7.86
CA ASN A 72 3.00 28.30 -8.32
C ASN A 72 3.35 28.82 -9.72
N VAL A 73 4.63 28.94 -10.06
CA VAL A 73 5.06 29.29 -11.42
C VAL A 73 4.78 28.14 -12.39
N ALA A 74 5.08 26.89 -12.00
CA ALA A 74 4.77 25.72 -12.81
C ALA A 74 3.29 25.67 -13.18
N ALA A 75 2.41 25.97 -12.22
CA ALA A 75 0.96 25.99 -12.42
C ALA A 75 0.48 27.04 -13.44
N GLN A 76 1.26 28.11 -13.70
CA GLN A 76 0.92 29.20 -14.61
C GLN A 76 1.36 28.96 -16.06
N ASN A 77 2.16 27.93 -16.32
CA ASN A 77 2.66 27.65 -17.67
C ASN A 77 1.52 27.26 -18.62
N THR A 78 1.35 28.06 -19.67
CA THR A 78 0.35 27.84 -20.71
C THR A 78 1.00 27.56 -22.05
N PHE A 79 0.43 26.63 -22.82
CA PHE A 79 0.78 26.43 -24.23
C PHE A 79 -0.24 27.15 -25.11
N GLY A 80 0.23 28.06 -25.97
CA GLY A 80 -0.63 28.79 -26.91
C GLY A 80 -1.69 29.68 -26.24
N GLY A 81 -1.52 30.05 -24.97
CA GLY A 81 -2.42 30.97 -24.24
C GLY A 81 -3.81 30.41 -23.88
N ALA A 82 -4.11 29.14 -24.20
CA ALA A 82 -5.45 28.57 -24.04
C ALA A 82 -5.50 27.34 -23.11
N VAL A 83 -4.39 26.63 -22.90
CA VAL A 83 -4.35 25.41 -22.08
C VAL A 83 -3.14 25.45 -21.14
N SER A 84 -3.36 25.28 -19.83
CA SER A 84 -2.29 25.14 -18.85
C SER A 84 -1.72 23.71 -18.92
N PHE A 85 -0.42 23.60 -19.20
CA PHE A 85 0.31 22.32 -19.30
C PHE A 85 1.31 22.14 -18.15
N GLY A 86 1.24 23.00 -17.13
CA GLY A 86 2.04 22.87 -15.93
C GLY A 86 3.56 22.87 -16.20
N GLY A 87 4.32 22.24 -15.31
CA GLY A 87 5.76 22.16 -15.41
C GLY A 87 6.34 21.22 -14.37
N THR A 88 7.61 20.87 -14.55
CA THR A 88 8.35 20.02 -13.62
C THR A 88 9.20 20.89 -12.70
N VAL A 89 8.88 20.88 -11.41
CA VAL A 89 9.69 21.55 -10.39
C VAL A 89 10.89 20.67 -10.05
N VAL A 90 12.09 21.18 -10.26
CA VAL A 90 13.35 20.46 -10.04
C VAL A 90 13.94 20.86 -8.69
N LEU A 91 14.06 19.88 -7.80
CA LEU A 91 14.67 20.05 -6.49
C LEU A 91 16.18 19.76 -6.58
N PRO A 92 17.05 20.61 -6.00
CA PRO A 92 18.50 20.40 -6.03
C PRO A 92 18.93 19.14 -5.27
N ARG A 93 20.15 18.67 -5.52
CA ARG A 93 20.85 17.73 -4.62
C ARG A 93 21.00 18.33 -3.23
N GLY A 94 21.01 17.51 -2.18
CA GLY A 94 21.13 17.94 -0.79
C GLY A 94 19.84 17.72 0.00
N THR A 95 19.75 18.35 1.17
CA THR A 95 18.60 18.21 2.08
C THR A 95 17.84 19.54 2.21
N LEU A 96 16.59 19.56 1.78
CA LEU A 96 15.66 20.68 1.94
C LEU A 96 14.85 20.46 3.22
N TYR A 97 14.71 21.49 4.06
CA TYR A 97 13.94 21.42 5.31
C TYR A 97 12.65 22.27 5.20
N LEU A 98 11.50 21.63 5.32
CA LEU A 98 10.18 22.27 5.18
C LEU A 98 9.62 22.83 6.50
N GLY A 99 10.25 22.49 7.63
CA GLY A 99 9.71 22.80 8.95
C GLY A 99 8.33 22.14 9.14
N GLN A 100 7.32 22.97 9.46
CA GLN A 100 5.95 22.50 9.70
C GLN A 100 5.04 22.55 8.46
N ASN A 101 5.50 23.15 7.37
CA ASN A 101 4.64 23.48 6.24
C ASN A 101 4.46 22.32 5.25
N THR A 102 3.41 22.42 4.44
CA THR A 102 3.06 21.49 3.36
C THR A 102 3.34 22.16 2.01
N ILE A 103 3.97 21.45 1.09
CA ILE A 103 4.00 21.83 -0.33
C ILE A 103 2.68 21.42 -0.96
N ARG A 104 1.98 22.39 -1.54
CA ARG A 104 0.65 22.19 -2.10
C ARG A 104 0.67 22.32 -3.61
N VAL A 105 0.27 21.25 -4.28
CA VAL A 105 0.13 21.16 -5.74
C VAL A 105 -1.36 21.09 -6.08
N ALA A 106 -1.95 22.26 -6.29
CA ALA A 106 -3.36 22.43 -6.63
C ALA A 106 -3.51 22.89 -8.10
N SER A 107 -2.81 22.21 -9.01
CA SER A 107 -2.89 22.48 -10.45
C SER A 107 -2.67 21.20 -11.24
N HIS A 108 -3.17 21.18 -12.48
CA HIS A 108 -2.93 20.09 -13.42
C HIS A 108 -1.50 20.15 -13.96
N TYR A 109 -0.97 18.99 -14.38
CA TYR A 109 0.30 18.88 -15.11
C TYR A 109 1.54 19.42 -14.36
N VAL A 110 1.45 19.56 -13.03
CA VAL A 110 2.60 19.92 -12.20
C VAL A 110 3.18 18.67 -11.59
N SER A 111 4.48 18.44 -11.79
CA SER A 111 5.24 17.37 -11.16
C SER A 111 6.40 17.96 -10.37
N ILE A 112 6.93 17.18 -9.42
CA ILE A 112 8.11 17.55 -8.64
C ILE A 112 9.13 16.41 -8.75
N LYS A 113 10.37 16.75 -9.11
CA LYS A 113 11.45 15.79 -9.38
C LYS A 113 12.69 16.20 -8.61
N GLY A 114 13.30 15.27 -7.90
CA GLY A 114 14.64 15.46 -7.34
C GLY A 114 15.71 15.17 -8.39
N GLN A 115 16.93 15.66 -8.15
CA GLN A 115 18.09 15.38 -9.00
C GLN A 115 18.67 13.96 -8.84
N GLY A 116 18.00 13.08 -8.07
CA GLY A 116 18.32 11.66 -7.98
C GLY A 116 17.85 10.99 -6.70
N TYR A 117 17.52 9.69 -6.80
CA TYR A 117 17.18 8.83 -5.66
C TYR A 117 18.26 8.93 -4.57
N LEU A 118 17.85 9.27 -3.34
CA LEU A 118 18.71 9.54 -2.18
C LEU A 118 19.67 10.74 -2.31
N SER A 119 19.81 11.35 -3.49
CA SER A 119 20.65 12.53 -3.70
C SER A 119 19.92 13.83 -3.36
N THR A 120 18.60 13.85 -3.59
CA THR A 120 17.70 14.90 -3.11
C THR A 120 16.91 14.36 -1.92
N ARG A 121 16.92 15.10 -0.81
CA ARG A 121 16.15 14.78 0.39
C ARG A 121 15.27 15.96 0.79
N VAL A 122 14.04 15.66 1.16
CA VAL A 122 13.09 16.60 1.75
C VAL A 122 12.80 16.14 3.17
N THR A 123 12.96 17.03 4.14
CA THR A 123 12.74 16.76 5.55
C THR A 123 11.67 17.67 6.12
N ARG A 124 10.88 17.15 7.06
CA ARG A 124 9.87 17.93 7.77
C ARG A 124 9.82 17.56 9.24
N SER A 125 9.29 18.45 10.07
CA SER A 125 9.23 18.33 11.53
C SER A 125 7.83 18.58 12.10
N ALA A 126 6.80 18.68 11.26
CA ALA A 126 5.41 18.77 11.70
C ALA A 126 4.88 17.40 12.16
N THR A 127 4.14 17.40 13.26
CA THR A 127 3.46 16.21 13.81
C THR A 127 2.17 15.87 13.07
N ILE A 128 1.61 16.81 12.29
CA ILE A 128 0.35 16.64 11.55
C ILE A 128 0.50 17.10 10.09
N GLY A 129 -0.45 16.73 9.22
CA GLY A 129 -0.52 17.19 7.83
C GLY A 129 0.41 16.43 6.88
N TYR A 130 0.73 17.02 5.72
CA TYR A 130 1.48 16.34 4.65
C TYR A 130 2.80 17.05 4.30
N ALA A 131 3.80 16.32 3.77
CA ALA A 131 4.95 16.97 3.16
C ALA A 131 4.56 17.54 1.79
N PHE A 132 3.89 16.70 0.99
CA PHE A 132 3.33 17.04 -0.31
C PHE A 132 1.84 16.70 -0.34
N HIS A 133 1.03 17.67 -0.73
CA HIS A 133 -0.41 17.49 -0.95
C HIS A 133 -0.75 17.88 -2.38
N TYR A 134 -1.11 16.87 -3.17
CA TYR A 134 -1.59 16.99 -4.53
C TYR A 134 -3.12 16.94 -4.50
N GLY A 135 -3.77 18.10 -4.66
CA GLY A 135 -5.22 18.22 -4.63
C GLY A 135 -5.72 19.67 -4.56
N PHE A 136 -6.98 19.88 -4.97
CA PHE A 136 -7.70 21.15 -4.79
C PHE A 136 -8.41 21.19 -3.42
N ASP A 137 -8.74 22.39 -2.91
CA ASP A 137 -9.63 22.50 -1.72
C ASP A 137 -11.09 22.22 -2.06
N THR A 138 -11.44 22.31 -3.34
CA THR A 138 -12.78 22.06 -3.86
C THR A 138 -12.80 20.68 -4.52
N PRO A 139 -13.99 20.05 -4.68
CA PRO A 139 -14.13 18.75 -5.36
C PRO A 139 -13.88 18.90 -6.86
N SER A 140 -12.61 19.06 -7.22
CA SER A 140 -12.11 19.08 -8.58
C SER A 140 -10.96 18.09 -8.69
N ASN A 141 -10.84 17.46 -9.84
CA ASN A 141 -9.80 16.46 -10.07
C ASN A 141 -8.52 17.15 -10.54
N ILE A 142 -7.37 16.87 -9.92
CA ILE A 142 -6.08 17.20 -10.54
C ILE A 142 -5.72 16.14 -11.60
N PHE A 143 -4.98 16.52 -12.64
CA PHE A 143 -4.63 15.63 -13.75
C PHE A 143 -3.12 15.64 -13.95
N TYR A 144 -2.56 14.49 -14.33
CA TYR A 144 -1.17 14.33 -14.74
C TYR A 144 -0.17 14.94 -13.77
N THR A 145 -0.19 14.49 -12.53
CA THR A 145 0.72 14.98 -11.51
C THR A 145 1.67 13.89 -11.03
N GLY A 146 2.73 14.26 -10.32
CA GLY A 146 3.60 13.25 -9.75
C GLY A 146 4.80 13.75 -8.99
N LEU A 147 5.51 12.79 -8.42
CA LEU A 147 6.70 12.96 -7.60
C LEU A 147 7.76 11.95 -8.01
N SER A 148 9.03 12.36 -8.17
CA SER A 148 10.08 11.38 -8.46
C SER A 148 11.47 11.71 -7.93
N SER A 149 12.32 10.68 -7.90
CA SER A 149 13.78 10.79 -7.74
C SER A 149 14.23 11.50 -6.46
N MET A 150 13.65 11.16 -5.30
CA MET A 150 13.98 11.80 -4.03
C MET A 150 13.71 10.93 -2.80
N MET A 151 14.15 11.40 -1.64
CA MET A 151 13.78 10.88 -0.34
C MET A 151 12.95 11.91 0.43
N ILE A 152 11.87 11.48 1.08
CA ILE A 152 11.07 12.31 1.99
C ILE A 152 11.13 11.70 3.38
N THR A 153 11.40 12.50 4.39
CA THR A 153 11.54 12.03 5.78
C THR A 153 10.82 12.95 6.75
N SER A 154 10.03 12.36 7.67
CA SER A 154 9.67 13.04 8.91
C SER A 154 10.78 12.87 9.95
N THR A 155 11.16 13.96 10.60
CA THR A 155 12.10 13.96 11.75
C THR A 155 11.38 13.86 13.09
N VAL A 156 10.04 13.84 13.08
CA VAL A 156 9.22 13.72 14.29
C VAL A 156 8.23 12.57 14.19
N ALA A 157 7.77 12.11 15.35
CA ALA A 157 6.59 11.29 15.53
C ALA A 157 5.34 11.98 14.96
N MET A 158 4.92 11.60 13.76
CA MET A 158 3.66 12.09 13.19
C MET A 158 2.47 11.40 13.87
N THR A 159 1.43 12.17 14.20
CA THR A 159 0.20 11.70 14.83
C THR A 159 -1.02 11.73 13.90
N ALA A 160 -0.91 12.46 12.78
CA ALA A 160 -1.94 12.47 11.73
C ALA A 160 -1.34 12.90 10.38
N GLY A 161 -2.03 12.59 9.29
CA GLY A 161 -1.60 12.95 7.92
C GLY A 161 -0.58 11.96 7.34
N GLY A 162 0.40 12.46 6.59
CA GLY A 162 1.38 11.59 5.92
C GLY A 162 2.55 12.31 5.25
N LEU A 163 3.31 11.63 4.40
CA LEU A 163 4.36 12.30 3.62
C LEU A 163 3.80 12.79 2.29
N VAL A 164 3.13 11.91 1.55
CA VAL A 164 2.53 12.26 0.25
C VAL A 164 1.05 11.92 0.26
N LEU A 165 0.21 12.88 -0.12
CA LEU A 165 -1.21 12.71 -0.39
C LEU A 165 -1.51 13.07 -1.84
N PHE A 166 -2.10 12.12 -2.57
CA PHE A 166 -2.88 12.40 -3.78
C PHE A 166 -4.37 12.39 -3.37
N ASP A 167 -5.02 13.55 -3.40
CA ASP A 167 -6.42 13.73 -3.05
C ASP A 167 -7.22 14.17 -4.28
N VAL A 168 -8.16 13.33 -4.71
CA VAL A 168 -9.02 13.57 -5.88
C VAL A 168 -8.15 13.80 -7.13
N ALA A 169 -7.33 12.81 -7.48
CA ALA A 169 -6.41 12.89 -8.61
C ALA A 169 -6.80 11.90 -9.72
N ASN A 170 -6.77 12.33 -10.98
CA ASN A 170 -7.17 11.48 -12.08
C ASN A 170 -6.01 10.63 -12.61
N PHE A 171 -4.84 11.23 -12.82
CA PHE A 171 -3.62 10.51 -13.19
C PHE A 171 -2.47 10.97 -12.29
N SER A 172 -1.93 10.06 -11.48
CA SER A 172 -0.85 10.36 -10.54
C SER A 172 0.28 9.35 -10.66
N MET A 173 1.52 9.82 -10.71
CA MET A 173 2.69 8.95 -10.72
C MET A 173 3.65 9.26 -9.58
N ILE A 174 4.19 8.23 -8.95
CA ILE A 174 5.30 8.33 -8.01
C ILE A 174 6.36 7.31 -8.39
N ARG A 175 7.60 7.77 -8.61
CA ARG A 175 8.69 6.93 -9.11
C ARG A 175 10.02 7.19 -8.43
N ASP A 176 10.75 6.15 -8.07
CA ASP A 176 12.07 6.28 -7.42
C ASP A 176 12.00 7.19 -6.18
N VAL A 177 11.07 6.90 -5.28
CA VAL A 177 10.87 7.68 -4.06
C VAL A 177 11.09 6.82 -2.82
N ARG A 178 11.84 7.34 -1.87
CA ARG A 178 11.94 6.76 -0.53
C ARG A 178 11.16 7.58 0.48
N LEU A 179 10.24 6.96 1.19
CA LEU A 179 9.37 7.57 2.20
C LEU A 179 9.75 7.03 3.57
N VAL A 180 10.04 7.90 4.54
CA VAL A 180 10.54 7.50 5.86
C VAL A 180 9.80 8.20 7.00
N ASN A 181 9.26 7.39 7.91
CA ASN A 181 8.66 7.82 9.18
C ASN A 181 7.40 8.70 9.03
N GLY A 182 6.60 8.51 7.99
CA GLY A 182 5.27 9.12 7.92
C GLY A 182 4.29 8.55 8.95
N PHE A 183 3.22 9.28 9.26
CA PHE A 183 2.04 8.64 9.86
C PHE A 183 1.39 7.69 8.83
N ILE A 184 1.10 8.26 7.66
CA ILE A 184 0.95 7.54 6.41
C ILE A 184 2.15 7.88 5.50
N ASN A 185 2.84 6.91 4.91
CA ASN A 185 3.91 7.25 3.97
C ASN A 185 3.32 7.76 2.64
N LEU A 186 2.46 6.96 1.99
CA LEU A 186 1.76 7.33 0.76
C LEU A 186 0.26 7.13 0.91
N HIS A 187 -0.51 8.18 0.67
CA HIS A 187 -1.98 8.17 0.72
C HIS A 187 -2.55 8.51 -0.67
N CYS A 188 -3.26 7.57 -1.27
CA CYS A 188 -4.01 7.79 -2.51
C CYS A 188 -5.51 7.80 -2.18
N LYS A 189 -6.11 8.98 -2.15
CA LYS A 189 -7.52 9.22 -1.81
C LYS A 189 -8.28 9.71 -3.03
N SER A 190 -9.35 9.00 -3.39
CA SER A 190 -10.18 9.22 -4.57
C SER A 190 -9.36 9.36 -5.86
N VAL A 191 -8.35 8.50 -6.02
CA VAL A 191 -7.48 8.48 -7.19
C VAL A 191 -7.99 7.47 -8.21
N HIS A 192 -8.11 7.90 -9.48
CA HIS A 192 -8.69 7.09 -10.55
C HIS A 192 -7.64 6.26 -11.30
N ASP A 193 -6.57 6.89 -11.76
CA ASP A 193 -5.42 6.25 -12.40
C ASP A 193 -4.15 6.60 -11.63
N PHE A 194 -3.43 5.58 -11.14
CA PHE A 194 -2.15 5.80 -10.46
C PHE A 194 -1.08 4.77 -10.77
N HIS A 195 0.15 5.26 -10.80
CA HIS A 195 1.35 4.47 -11.03
C HIS A 195 2.35 4.71 -9.89
N ILE A 196 2.62 3.67 -9.11
CA ILE A 196 3.58 3.69 -8.00
C ILE A 196 4.69 2.71 -8.36
N ASP A 197 5.85 3.21 -8.77
CA ASP A 197 6.95 2.36 -9.24
C ASP A 197 8.25 2.63 -8.48
N ASN A 198 8.92 1.56 -8.06
CA ASN A 198 10.18 1.64 -7.31
C ASN A 198 10.08 2.58 -6.08
N VAL A 199 9.00 2.47 -5.32
CA VAL A 199 8.78 3.24 -4.09
C VAL A 199 9.11 2.39 -2.87
N ASN A 200 9.89 2.97 -1.95
CA ASN A 200 10.26 2.33 -0.68
C ASN A 200 9.70 3.12 0.49
N GLY A 201 8.62 2.63 1.10
CA GLY A 201 8.03 3.18 2.32
C GLY A 201 8.51 2.42 3.56
N VAL A 202 9.21 3.11 4.46
CA VAL A 202 9.76 2.50 5.67
C VAL A 202 9.34 3.25 6.92
N GLN A 203 8.85 2.51 7.91
CA GLN A 203 8.60 3.00 9.26
C GLN A 203 9.77 2.59 10.17
N GLY A 204 10.75 3.47 10.39
CA GLY A 204 11.98 3.20 11.17
C GLY A 204 12.22 4.12 12.33
N SER A 205 11.15 4.73 12.82
CA SER A 205 11.22 5.71 13.88
C SER A 205 11.53 5.04 15.23
N PRO A 206 12.55 5.49 15.98
CA PRO A 206 12.69 5.17 17.40
C PRO A 206 11.59 5.82 18.25
N TYR A 207 10.81 6.73 17.67
CA TYR A 207 9.69 7.39 18.32
C TYR A 207 8.47 6.47 18.25
N ALA A 208 8.34 5.59 19.24
CA ALA A 208 7.14 4.82 19.52
C ALA A 208 6.00 5.81 19.87
N VAL A 209 5.10 6.04 18.93
CA VAL A 209 3.87 6.80 19.19
C VAL A 209 2.72 5.82 19.02
N GLY A 210 1.83 5.72 20.00
CA GLY A 210 0.61 4.94 19.83
C GLY A 210 -0.19 5.50 18.65
N GLY A 211 -0.46 4.67 17.63
CA GLY A 211 -1.15 5.12 16.43
C GLY A 211 -1.17 4.08 15.31
N ALA A 212 -2.18 4.16 14.45
CA ALA A 212 -2.35 3.30 13.29
C ALA A 212 -1.48 3.78 12.10
N PHE A 213 -0.18 3.48 12.10
CA PHE A 213 0.67 3.85 10.96
C PHE A 213 0.41 2.94 9.76
N VAL A 214 0.43 3.53 8.57
CA VAL A 214 0.22 2.81 7.31
C VAL A 214 1.28 3.23 6.29
N ASN A 215 2.02 2.28 5.71
CA ASN A 215 3.01 2.67 4.69
C ASN A 215 2.32 3.04 3.36
N LEU A 216 1.36 2.25 2.90
CA LEU A 216 0.54 2.56 1.72
C LEU A 216 -0.95 2.54 2.06
N TYR A 217 -1.64 3.66 1.91
CA TYR A 217 -3.08 3.77 2.08
C TYR A 217 -3.75 4.03 0.72
N LEU A 218 -4.63 3.10 0.30
CA LEU A 218 -5.45 3.24 -0.90
C LEU A 218 -6.94 3.39 -0.55
N ASP A 219 -7.49 4.57 -0.81
CA ASP A 219 -8.91 4.88 -0.69
C ASP A 219 -9.43 5.45 -2.01
N THR A 220 -9.59 4.62 -3.02
CA THR A 220 -9.96 5.11 -4.36
C THR A 220 -11.44 5.49 -4.52
N GLN A 221 -12.29 5.21 -3.52
CA GLN A 221 -13.70 5.58 -3.53
C GLN A 221 -13.84 7.09 -3.71
N THR A 222 -14.71 7.47 -4.64
CA THR A 222 -14.97 8.86 -4.97
C THR A 222 -15.63 9.58 -3.80
N VAL A 223 -15.16 10.78 -3.46
CA VAL A 223 -15.90 11.68 -2.57
C VAL A 223 -17.26 11.97 -3.20
N ALA A 224 -18.33 11.95 -2.40
CA ALA A 224 -19.69 12.22 -2.86
C ALA A 224 -19.74 13.50 -3.71
N GLY A 225 -20.20 13.39 -4.96
CA GLY A 225 -20.27 14.50 -5.91
C GLY A 225 -19.12 14.59 -6.92
N SER A 226 -18.05 13.80 -6.78
CA SER A 226 -17.02 13.66 -7.82
C SER A 226 -17.34 12.45 -8.72
N TYR A 227 -17.07 12.59 -10.02
CA TYR A 227 -17.23 11.54 -11.03
C TYR A 227 -15.89 10.80 -11.16
N ASN A 228 -15.80 9.56 -10.68
CA ASN A 228 -14.73 8.63 -11.06
C ASN A 228 -15.10 7.20 -10.65
N PRO A 229 -15.82 6.45 -11.51
CA PRO A 229 -16.26 5.10 -11.19
C PRO A 229 -15.25 3.97 -11.47
N ASN A 230 -14.07 4.21 -12.07
CA ASN A 230 -13.18 3.11 -12.52
C ASN A 230 -11.72 3.28 -12.06
N ASN A 231 -11.34 2.68 -10.95
CA ASN A 231 -10.03 2.97 -10.35
C ASN A 231 -8.96 1.98 -10.79
N HIS A 232 -8.22 2.32 -11.85
CA HIS A 232 -7.10 1.52 -12.32
C HIS A 232 -5.81 1.94 -11.61
N GLY A 233 -5.01 0.99 -11.14
CA GLY A 233 -3.77 1.34 -10.48
C GLY A 233 -2.70 0.28 -10.63
N TRP A 234 -1.46 0.71 -10.76
CA TRP A 234 -0.29 -0.15 -10.81
C TRP A 234 0.68 0.20 -9.70
N VAL A 235 1.06 -0.80 -8.92
CA VAL A 235 2.08 -0.71 -7.88
C VAL A 235 3.14 -1.75 -8.20
N THR A 236 4.32 -1.30 -8.60
CA THR A 236 5.37 -2.17 -9.15
C THR A 236 6.70 -1.97 -8.46
N ASN A 237 7.42 -3.06 -8.21
CA ASN A 237 8.78 -3.02 -7.63
C ASN A 237 8.87 -2.24 -6.30
N CYS A 238 7.79 -2.25 -5.51
CA CYS A 238 7.72 -1.45 -4.29
C CYS A 238 8.07 -2.25 -3.04
N ASN A 239 8.53 -1.55 -2.01
CA ASN A 239 8.80 -2.12 -0.68
C ASN A 239 8.15 -1.26 0.39
N PHE A 240 7.11 -1.76 1.04
CA PHE A 240 6.41 -1.10 2.13
C PHE A 240 6.57 -1.92 3.40
N ARG A 241 7.34 -1.44 4.38
CA ARG A 241 7.61 -2.23 5.60
C ARG A 241 7.85 -1.41 6.86
N SER A 242 7.62 -2.05 8.00
CA SER A 242 8.12 -1.58 9.29
C SER A 242 9.45 -2.24 9.66
N PHE A 243 10.19 -1.65 10.61
CA PHE A 243 11.27 -2.36 11.31
C PHE A 243 10.72 -3.36 12.33
N THR A 244 11.49 -4.43 12.58
CA THR A 244 11.12 -5.61 13.40
C THR A 244 11.48 -5.50 14.88
N THR A 245 11.92 -4.34 15.37
CA THR A 245 12.37 -4.20 16.76
C THR A 245 11.28 -3.55 17.61
N ASP A 246 10.45 -4.41 18.18
CA ASP A 246 9.57 -4.36 19.36
C ASP A 246 8.66 -3.15 19.68
N ASP A 247 8.90 -1.91 19.28
CA ASP A 247 8.11 -0.76 19.80
C ASP A 247 7.55 0.22 18.74
N GLY A 248 7.64 -0.08 17.44
CA GLY A 248 7.34 0.89 16.37
C GLY A 248 6.66 0.34 15.11
N TYR A 249 5.88 -0.74 15.24
CA TYR A 249 5.26 -1.36 14.07
C TYR A 249 4.24 -0.44 13.40
N SER A 250 4.31 -0.33 12.08
CA SER A 250 3.13 0.11 11.33
C SER A 250 2.00 -0.88 11.57
N GLN A 251 0.80 -0.40 11.87
CA GLN A 251 -0.34 -1.30 12.01
C GLN A 251 -0.54 -2.12 10.74
N TYR A 252 -0.33 -1.47 9.59
CA TYR A 252 -0.39 -2.08 8.28
C TYR A 252 0.78 -1.65 7.39
N ALA A 253 1.38 -2.59 6.65
CA ALA A 253 2.25 -2.20 5.52
C ALA A 253 1.39 -1.59 4.40
N MET A 254 0.21 -2.14 4.16
CA MET A 254 -0.76 -1.63 3.21
C MET A 254 -2.18 -1.73 3.75
N TYR A 255 -2.96 -0.66 3.58
CA TYR A 255 -4.38 -0.60 3.88
C TYR A 255 -5.16 -0.19 2.64
N ILE A 256 -6.07 -1.05 2.18
CA ILE A 256 -6.95 -0.81 1.03
C ILE A 256 -8.38 -0.72 1.54
N SER A 257 -8.96 0.48 1.48
CA SER A 257 -10.31 0.74 1.95
C SER A 257 -11.35 0.78 0.84
N SER A 258 -10.88 0.99 -0.39
CA SER A 258 -11.68 0.96 -1.61
C SER A 258 -10.76 0.87 -2.84
N ALA A 259 -11.15 0.05 -3.82
CA ALA A 259 -10.38 -0.23 -5.03
C ALA A 259 -11.27 -0.94 -6.07
N ASP A 260 -11.00 -0.69 -7.35
CA ASP A 260 -11.62 -1.44 -8.45
C ASP A 260 -10.67 -1.61 -9.65
N GLY A 261 -9.80 -2.62 -9.60
CA GLY A 261 -8.78 -2.83 -10.65
C GLY A 261 -7.42 -2.29 -10.25
N VAL A 262 -6.80 -2.84 -9.19
CA VAL A 262 -5.45 -2.45 -8.79
C VAL A 262 -4.52 -3.66 -8.85
N TRP A 263 -3.40 -3.49 -9.54
CA TRP A 263 -2.37 -4.49 -9.75
C TRP A 263 -1.12 -4.18 -8.94
N PHE A 264 -0.69 -5.15 -8.16
CA PHE A 264 0.56 -5.16 -7.42
C PHE A 264 1.46 -6.22 -8.05
N ASP A 265 2.66 -5.81 -8.48
CA ASP A 265 3.61 -6.71 -9.14
C ASP A 265 5.02 -6.52 -8.55
N HIS A 266 5.67 -7.62 -8.18
CA HIS A 266 7.01 -7.62 -7.57
C HIS A 266 7.14 -6.70 -6.35
N CYS A 267 6.10 -6.67 -5.50
CA CYS A 267 6.10 -5.83 -4.31
C CYS A 267 6.44 -6.62 -3.05
N HIS A 268 7.00 -5.94 -2.05
CA HIS A 268 7.22 -6.48 -0.71
C HIS A 268 6.43 -5.67 0.32
N PHE A 269 5.62 -6.36 1.13
CA PHE A 269 4.83 -5.80 2.22
C PHE A 269 5.24 -6.50 3.51
N GLY A 270 5.76 -5.77 4.50
CA GLY A 270 6.31 -6.45 5.67
C GLY A 270 6.13 -5.76 7.02
N ASN A 271 6.12 -6.59 8.05
CA ASN A 271 6.13 -6.21 9.47
C ASN A 271 4.97 -5.28 9.86
N GLY A 272 3.77 -5.56 9.37
CA GLY A 272 2.56 -4.90 9.86
C GLY A 272 2.13 -5.50 11.20
N GLU A 273 1.92 -4.72 12.25
CA GLU A 273 1.52 -5.23 13.58
C GLU A 273 0.26 -6.09 13.49
N THR A 274 -0.76 -5.57 12.78
CA THR A 274 -2.06 -6.22 12.61
C THR A 274 -2.08 -7.04 11.33
N ALA A 275 -1.69 -6.45 10.19
CA ALA A 275 -1.55 -7.18 8.94
C ALA A 275 -0.56 -6.54 7.97
N ASN A 276 0.10 -7.31 7.11
CA ASN A 276 0.88 -6.73 6.01
C ASN A 276 -0.03 -6.05 4.98
N ALA A 277 -1.08 -6.74 4.54
CA ALA A 277 -2.12 -6.19 3.70
C ALA A 277 -3.47 -6.33 4.38
N SER A 278 -4.12 -5.20 4.64
CA SER A 278 -5.48 -5.14 5.16
C SER A 278 -6.42 -4.58 4.09
N ILE A 279 -7.43 -5.37 3.72
CA ILE A 279 -8.41 -5.07 2.68
C ILE A 279 -9.78 -5.02 3.36
N ILE A 280 -10.21 -3.82 3.75
CA ILE A 280 -11.39 -3.61 4.60
C ILE A 280 -12.20 -2.42 4.07
N PRO A 281 -13.47 -2.60 3.66
CA PRO A 281 -14.29 -1.52 3.14
C PRO A 281 -14.35 -0.33 4.10
N LYS A 282 -14.13 0.90 3.59
CA LYS A 282 -14.24 2.12 4.40
C LYS A 282 -15.64 2.32 4.98
N THR A 283 -16.65 2.06 4.17
CA THR A 283 -18.06 2.21 4.50
C THR A 283 -18.84 0.99 4.02
N GLY A 284 -20.09 0.88 4.49
CA GLY A 284 -20.99 -0.19 4.07
C GLY A 284 -21.34 -0.18 2.57
N SER A 285 -20.95 0.85 1.80
CA SER A 285 -21.15 0.93 0.35
C SER A 285 -19.84 1.01 -0.44
N SER A 286 -18.69 0.86 0.22
CA SER A 286 -17.39 0.89 -0.45
C SER A 286 -17.19 -0.37 -1.29
N GLN A 287 -16.83 -0.18 -2.56
CA GLN A 287 -16.42 -1.25 -3.46
C GLN A 287 -14.96 -1.63 -3.21
N LEU A 288 -14.72 -2.93 -3.14
CA LEU A 288 -13.39 -3.54 -3.07
C LEU A 288 -13.35 -4.72 -4.03
N SER A 289 -12.96 -4.44 -5.27
CA SER A 289 -12.84 -5.45 -6.31
C SER A 289 -11.60 -5.33 -7.18
N GLY A 290 -11.31 -6.38 -7.93
CA GLY A 290 -10.28 -6.37 -8.96
C GLY A 290 -8.87 -6.14 -8.40
N LEU A 291 -8.57 -6.69 -7.22
CA LEU A 291 -7.23 -6.60 -6.64
C LEU A 291 -6.39 -7.77 -7.11
N THR A 292 -5.25 -7.50 -7.72
CA THR A 292 -4.33 -8.53 -8.21
C THR A 292 -2.96 -8.36 -7.58
N PHE A 293 -2.44 -9.42 -6.97
CA PHE A 293 -1.09 -9.48 -6.42
C PHE A 293 -0.30 -10.54 -7.16
N SER A 294 0.80 -10.16 -7.79
CA SER A 294 1.64 -11.04 -8.62
C SER A 294 3.09 -10.94 -8.17
N ASN A 295 3.72 -12.09 -7.87
CA ASN A 295 5.12 -12.13 -7.43
C ASN A 295 5.40 -11.25 -6.21
N CYS A 296 4.40 -11.07 -5.35
CA CYS A 296 4.50 -10.25 -4.15
C CYS A 296 4.98 -11.06 -2.95
N TRP A 297 5.73 -10.42 -2.05
CA TRP A 297 6.18 -11.01 -0.80
C TRP A 297 5.48 -10.33 0.39
N PHE A 298 4.88 -11.12 1.26
CA PHE A 298 4.35 -10.67 2.55
C PHE A 298 5.17 -11.30 3.68
N ASP A 299 5.97 -10.47 4.37
CA ASP A 299 6.90 -10.91 5.42
C ASP A 299 6.44 -10.43 6.79
N GLN A 300 6.13 -11.33 7.71
CA GLN A 300 5.53 -10.95 8.99
C GLN A 300 6.32 -11.43 10.19
N GLY A 301 7.06 -10.52 10.83
CA GLY A 301 7.77 -10.81 12.08
C GLY A 301 6.91 -10.79 13.35
N GLY A 302 5.70 -10.20 13.32
CA GLY A 302 4.84 -9.99 14.50
C GLY A 302 3.63 -10.92 14.61
N ASN A 303 2.77 -10.67 15.61
CA ASN A 303 1.55 -11.45 15.90
C ASN A 303 0.42 -11.31 14.86
N GLY A 304 0.54 -10.38 13.92
CA GLY A 304 -0.46 -10.09 12.89
C GLY A 304 -0.63 -11.18 11.82
N ARG A 305 -1.35 -10.81 10.78
CA ARG A 305 -1.67 -11.61 9.59
C ARG A 305 -0.86 -11.13 8.39
N MET A 306 -0.72 -11.93 7.35
CA MET A 306 -0.12 -11.41 6.12
C MET A 306 -1.16 -10.70 5.27
N VAL A 307 -2.24 -11.40 4.91
CA VAL A 307 -3.35 -10.85 4.13
C VAL A 307 -4.62 -11.00 4.94
N ASN A 308 -5.26 -9.87 5.25
CA ASN A 308 -6.51 -9.80 5.99
C ASN A 308 -7.59 -9.12 5.15
N VAL A 309 -8.61 -9.88 4.78
CA VAL A 309 -9.81 -9.41 4.07
C VAL A 309 -10.98 -9.48 5.04
N GLY A 310 -11.59 -8.35 5.37
CA GLY A 310 -12.64 -8.28 6.39
C GLY A 310 -13.56 -7.08 6.24
N GLY A 311 -14.35 -6.81 7.29
CA GLY A 311 -15.30 -5.69 7.33
C GLY A 311 -16.66 -5.99 6.70
N ALA A 312 -17.52 -4.97 6.66
CA ALA A 312 -18.89 -5.07 6.17
C ALA A 312 -19.07 -4.16 4.95
N THR A 313 -19.69 -4.69 3.89
CA THR A 313 -20.16 -3.91 2.75
C THR A 313 -21.33 -4.60 2.06
N SER A 314 -22.21 -3.80 1.45
CA SER A 314 -23.27 -4.21 0.54
C SER A 314 -22.86 -4.05 -0.93
N ALA A 315 -21.73 -3.40 -1.22
CA ALA A 315 -21.17 -3.28 -2.56
C ALA A 315 -20.37 -4.54 -2.97
N THR A 316 -19.82 -4.53 -4.19
CA THR A 316 -18.97 -5.61 -4.68
C THR A 316 -17.75 -5.79 -3.78
N PHE A 317 -17.55 -7.01 -3.29
CA PHE A 317 -16.41 -7.40 -2.47
C PHE A 317 -15.85 -8.74 -2.95
N GLY A 318 -14.77 -8.70 -3.72
CA GLY A 318 -14.28 -9.91 -4.38
C GLY A 318 -13.39 -9.68 -5.59
N TYR A 319 -13.21 -10.69 -6.45
CA TYR A 319 -12.29 -10.66 -7.59
C TYR A 319 -10.86 -10.35 -7.13
N PHE A 320 -10.41 -11.10 -6.11
CA PHE A 320 -9.07 -10.99 -5.55
C PHE A 320 -8.21 -12.09 -6.12
N GLN A 321 -7.06 -11.72 -6.68
CA GLN A 321 -6.11 -12.65 -7.28
C GLN A 321 -4.77 -12.56 -6.58
N PHE A 322 -4.22 -13.70 -6.20
CA PHE A 322 -2.88 -13.84 -5.62
C PHE A 322 -2.11 -14.88 -6.41
N ALA A 323 -1.25 -14.42 -7.32
CA ALA A 323 -0.44 -15.26 -8.19
C ALA A 323 1.03 -15.25 -7.73
N ASP A 324 1.60 -16.43 -7.51
CA ASP A 324 3.01 -16.63 -7.17
C ASP A 324 3.50 -15.77 -6.00
N CYS A 325 2.61 -15.50 -5.05
CA CYS A 325 2.93 -14.73 -3.85
C CYS A 325 3.66 -15.58 -2.82
N TYR A 326 4.57 -14.95 -2.08
CA TYR A 326 5.34 -15.57 -1.02
C TYR A 326 4.97 -14.97 0.34
N LEU A 327 4.46 -15.82 1.22
CA LEU A 327 3.94 -15.47 2.53
C LEU A 327 4.80 -16.18 3.57
N THR A 328 5.62 -15.42 4.31
CA THR A 328 6.51 -15.98 5.33
C THR A 328 6.33 -15.28 6.65
N GLY A 329 6.09 -16.05 7.70
CA GLY A 329 5.88 -15.55 9.04
C GLY A 329 7.03 -15.86 9.98
N GLY A 330 6.99 -15.24 11.14
CA GLY A 330 7.68 -15.70 12.34
C GLY A 330 6.82 -16.64 13.18
N THR A 331 7.40 -17.12 14.28
CA THR A 331 6.72 -18.00 15.28
C THR A 331 5.51 -17.36 15.96
N THR A 332 5.28 -16.07 15.73
CA THR A 332 4.19 -15.26 16.27
C THR A 332 3.10 -15.01 15.24
N CYS A 333 3.41 -15.05 13.93
CA CYS A 333 2.46 -14.73 12.88
C CYS A 333 1.32 -15.73 12.87
N THR A 334 0.09 -15.23 12.99
CA THR A 334 -1.07 -16.10 13.17
C THR A 334 -1.49 -16.75 11.86
N GLU A 335 -1.77 -15.95 10.83
CA GLU A 335 -2.42 -16.45 9.62
C GLU A 335 -1.79 -15.89 8.34
N GLY A 336 -1.68 -16.72 7.30
CA GLY A 336 -1.24 -16.29 5.98
C GLY A 336 -2.34 -15.48 5.30
N TYR A 337 -3.37 -16.16 4.83
CA TYR A 337 -4.58 -15.55 4.29
C TYR A 337 -5.75 -15.67 5.25
N ARG A 338 -6.45 -14.57 5.52
CA ARG A 338 -7.74 -14.57 6.22
C ARG A 338 -8.80 -13.85 5.41
N PHE A 339 -9.86 -14.55 5.05
CA PHE A 339 -11.10 -13.98 4.50
C PHE A 339 -12.19 -14.15 5.55
N ASP A 340 -12.53 -13.06 6.25
CA ASP A 340 -13.50 -13.09 7.35
C ASP A 340 -14.32 -11.79 7.38
N PRO A 341 -15.16 -11.56 6.36
CA PRO A 341 -16.04 -10.39 6.32
C PRO A 341 -17.08 -10.46 7.43
N THR A 342 -17.67 -9.34 7.85
CA THR A 342 -18.76 -9.30 8.84
C THR A 342 -19.97 -10.13 8.37
N ALA A 343 -20.79 -10.62 9.31
CA ALA A 343 -22.04 -11.31 8.98
C ALA A 343 -22.91 -10.50 8.02
N GLY A 344 -23.45 -11.16 6.99
CA GLY A 344 -24.21 -10.53 5.90
C GLY A 344 -23.37 -10.13 4.69
N THR A 345 -22.04 -10.08 4.81
CA THR A 345 -21.13 -9.80 3.69
C THR A 345 -20.45 -11.10 3.22
N VAL A 346 -20.27 -11.23 1.90
CA VAL A 346 -19.64 -12.39 1.24
C VAL A 346 -18.49 -11.91 0.37
N VAL A 347 -17.31 -12.52 0.53
CA VAL A 347 -16.18 -12.32 -0.39
C VAL A 347 -16.36 -13.25 -1.58
N ARG A 348 -16.37 -12.71 -2.80
CA ARG A 348 -16.63 -13.49 -4.03
C ARG A 348 -15.38 -13.62 -4.91
N HIS A 349 -15.26 -14.72 -5.66
CA HIS A 349 -14.25 -14.87 -6.71
C HIS A 349 -12.82 -14.60 -6.21
N VAL A 350 -12.35 -15.42 -5.28
CA VAL A 350 -10.96 -15.37 -4.79
C VAL A 350 -10.16 -16.40 -5.56
N GLU A 351 -9.03 -16.00 -6.12
CA GLU A 351 -8.11 -16.89 -6.81
C GLU A 351 -6.73 -16.80 -6.14
N ILE A 352 -6.19 -17.94 -5.74
CA ILE A 352 -4.84 -18.07 -5.20
C ILE A 352 -4.14 -19.16 -6.02
N THR A 353 -3.11 -18.78 -6.75
CA THR A 353 -2.43 -19.66 -7.71
C THR A 353 -0.93 -19.63 -7.48
N GLY A 354 -0.31 -20.79 -7.32
CA GLY A 354 1.12 -20.93 -7.06
C GLY A 354 1.53 -20.37 -5.70
N GLY A 355 2.80 -19.97 -5.58
CA GLY A 355 3.33 -19.34 -4.37
C GLY A 355 3.54 -20.28 -3.18
N LYS A 356 3.91 -19.70 -2.04
CA LYS A 356 4.14 -20.42 -0.77
C LYS A 356 3.64 -19.61 0.42
N VAL A 357 3.07 -20.31 1.40
CA VAL A 357 2.65 -19.79 2.71
C VAL A 357 3.37 -20.63 3.76
N MET A 358 4.17 -20.00 4.63
CA MET A 358 5.01 -20.77 5.54
C MET A 358 5.37 -20.09 6.85
N ASN A 359 5.82 -20.90 7.80
CA ASN A 359 6.32 -20.50 9.12
C ASN A 359 5.27 -19.69 9.89
N LEU A 360 4.10 -20.27 10.07
CA LEU A 360 2.99 -19.64 10.76
C LEU A 360 2.73 -20.33 12.10
N LYS A 361 2.42 -19.54 13.11
CA LYS A 361 1.94 -20.00 14.41
C LYS A 361 0.61 -20.75 14.30
N SER A 362 -0.33 -20.21 13.52
CA SER A 362 -1.69 -20.75 13.38
C SER A 362 -1.92 -21.26 11.94
N ASN A 363 -2.83 -20.67 11.16
CA ASN A 363 -3.35 -21.29 9.94
C ASN A 363 -2.75 -20.71 8.65
N GLY A 364 -2.64 -21.53 7.61
CA GLY A 364 -2.18 -21.06 6.30
C GLY A 364 -3.21 -20.17 5.62
N LEU A 365 -4.41 -20.70 5.45
CA LEU A 365 -5.57 -20.02 4.89
C LEU A 365 -6.78 -20.24 5.82
N VAL A 366 -7.51 -19.17 6.13
CA VAL A 366 -8.82 -19.21 6.77
C VAL A 366 -9.82 -18.49 5.89
N ALA A 367 -10.85 -19.19 5.43
CA ALA A 367 -11.93 -18.62 4.64
C ALA A 367 -13.26 -18.81 5.35
N ASN A 368 -13.96 -17.71 5.61
CA ASN A 368 -15.33 -17.64 6.11
C ASN A 368 -16.16 -16.81 5.13
N ARG A 369 -17.44 -17.17 4.94
CA ARG A 369 -18.39 -16.43 4.08
C ARG A 369 -17.78 -16.10 2.71
N THR A 370 -17.10 -17.07 2.11
CA THR A 370 -16.41 -16.93 0.83
C THR A 370 -17.07 -17.80 -0.22
N GLN A 371 -17.36 -17.22 -1.39
CA GLN A 371 -18.01 -17.89 -2.51
C GLN A 371 -17.12 -17.82 -3.75
N GLY A 372 -16.92 -18.92 -4.47
CA GLY A 372 -16.11 -18.90 -5.69
C GLY A 372 -14.60 -18.84 -5.40
N LEU A 373 -14.11 -19.51 -4.35
CA LEU A 373 -12.67 -19.58 -4.05
C LEU A 373 -11.99 -20.66 -4.91
N THR A 374 -10.92 -20.31 -5.59
CA THR A 374 -10.06 -21.22 -6.34
C THR A 374 -8.65 -21.16 -5.76
N LEU A 375 -8.11 -22.31 -5.37
CA LEU A 375 -6.76 -22.46 -4.83
C LEU A 375 -6.00 -23.53 -5.62
N THR A 376 -4.94 -23.13 -6.33
CA THR A 376 -4.24 -24.01 -7.26
C THR A 376 -2.73 -23.99 -7.04
N GLY A 377 -2.12 -25.15 -6.79
CA GLY A 377 -0.64 -25.30 -6.79
C GLY A 377 0.11 -24.59 -5.66
N THR A 378 -0.59 -23.94 -4.72
CA THR A 378 0.01 -23.27 -3.56
C THR A 378 0.56 -24.26 -2.54
N GLN A 379 1.61 -23.86 -1.83
CA GLN A 379 2.25 -24.69 -0.80
C GLN A 379 2.10 -24.07 0.58
N PHE A 380 1.54 -24.81 1.54
CA PHE A 380 1.42 -24.45 2.95
C PHE A 380 2.43 -25.27 3.75
N ARG A 381 3.56 -24.66 4.14
CA ARG A 381 4.68 -25.37 4.79
C ARG A 381 4.86 -24.91 6.23
N ASN A 382 5.00 -25.86 7.16
CA ASN A 382 5.35 -25.55 8.55
C ASN A 382 4.40 -24.50 9.17
N VAL A 383 3.12 -24.73 8.94
CA VAL A 383 2.00 -24.00 9.51
C VAL A 383 1.59 -24.69 10.81
N GLY A 384 1.17 -23.94 11.82
CA GLY A 384 0.64 -24.51 13.06
C GLY A 384 1.68 -24.84 14.12
N TYR A 385 2.78 -24.06 14.20
CA TYR A 385 3.93 -24.35 15.06
C TYR A 385 3.56 -24.61 16.54
N ASP A 386 2.59 -23.86 17.10
CA ASP A 386 2.23 -23.93 18.53
C ASP A 386 1.32 -25.13 18.90
N GLY A 387 1.06 -26.07 17.98
CA GLY A 387 0.45 -27.37 18.30
C GLY A 387 -1.04 -27.35 18.67
N GLY A 388 -1.76 -26.27 18.39
CA GLY A 388 -3.13 -26.02 18.89
C GLY A 388 -4.27 -26.06 17.86
N GLY A 389 -4.45 -27.16 17.12
CA GLY A 389 -5.61 -27.31 16.20
C GLY A 389 -5.53 -26.48 14.92
N ALA A 390 -4.34 -25.94 14.62
CA ALA A 390 -4.08 -25.23 13.38
C ALA A 390 -4.21 -26.15 12.15
N ALA A 391 -4.57 -25.58 11.02
CA ALA A 391 -4.63 -26.28 9.74
C ALA A 391 -3.86 -25.52 8.66
N GLY A 392 -3.40 -26.24 7.64
CA GLY A 392 -2.97 -25.58 6.41
C GLY A 392 -4.08 -24.70 5.83
N ILE A 393 -5.29 -25.25 5.74
CA ILE A 393 -6.46 -24.56 5.20
C ILE A 393 -7.68 -24.82 6.10
N ILE A 394 -8.43 -23.76 6.40
CA ILE A 394 -9.74 -23.82 7.08
C ILE A 394 -10.81 -23.24 6.15
N MET A 395 -11.83 -24.05 5.88
CA MET A 395 -13.05 -23.64 5.18
C MET A 395 -14.22 -23.59 6.16
N GLY A 396 -14.69 -22.38 6.46
CA GLY A 396 -15.82 -22.13 7.36
C GLY A 396 -17.15 -22.61 6.78
N GLY A 397 -18.13 -22.84 7.68
CA GLY A 397 -19.43 -23.45 7.34
C GLY A 397 -20.32 -22.63 6.42
N THR A 398 -19.94 -21.39 6.11
CA THR A 398 -20.66 -20.49 5.19
C THR A 398 -19.97 -20.35 3.83
N CYS A 399 -18.91 -21.12 3.58
CA CYS A 399 -18.22 -21.14 2.30
C CYS A 399 -18.94 -22.03 1.28
N SER A 400 -18.99 -21.59 0.02
CA SER A 400 -19.59 -22.38 -1.06
C SER A 400 -18.89 -22.18 -2.40
N GLN A 401 -19.08 -23.13 -3.33
CA GLN A 401 -18.56 -23.04 -4.70
C GLN A 401 -17.04 -22.84 -4.74
N TRP A 402 -16.27 -23.74 -4.16
CA TRP A 402 -14.82 -23.59 -4.07
C TRP A 402 -14.05 -24.82 -4.55
N THR A 403 -12.84 -24.60 -5.04
CA THR A 403 -11.98 -25.63 -5.63
C THR A 403 -10.56 -25.52 -5.08
N ILE A 404 -9.99 -26.67 -4.69
CA ILE A 404 -8.61 -26.82 -4.26
C ILE A 404 -7.95 -27.88 -5.13
N THR A 405 -6.93 -27.50 -5.91
CA THR A 405 -6.26 -28.38 -6.86
C THR A 405 -4.75 -28.34 -6.71
N GLY A 406 -4.09 -29.49 -6.62
CA GLY A 406 -2.62 -29.56 -6.66
C GLY A 406 -1.91 -28.89 -5.49
N VAL A 407 -2.60 -28.66 -4.38
CA VAL A 407 -2.05 -27.99 -3.20
C VAL A 407 -1.19 -28.94 -2.37
N ASN A 408 -0.15 -28.41 -1.75
CA ASN A 408 0.66 -29.13 -0.77
C ASN A 408 0.48 -28.51 0.62
N SER A 409 0.16 -29.30 1.64
CA SER A 409 0.13 -28.81 3.03
C SER A 409 0.77 -29.81 3.98
N GLY A 410 1.73 -29.37 4.80
CA GLY A 410 2.33 -30.18 5.85
C GLY A 410 3.76 -29.78 6.17
N TYR A 411 4.35 -30.52 7.12
CA TYR A 411 5.72 -30.32 7.54
C TYR A 411 6.72 -30.64 6.41
N ARG A 412 7.70 -29.75 6.24
CA ARG A 412 8.89 -29.96 5.42
C ARG A 412 10.09 -29.60 6.31
N GLY A 413 11.01 -30.55 6.49
CA GLY A 413 12.22 -30.37 7.31
C GLY A 413 13.27 -29.43 6.72
N ASP A 414 12.84 -28.45 5.93
CA ASP A 414 13.68 -27.48 5.23
C ASP A 414 13.82 -26.15 5.99
N LEU A 415 13.18 -25.99 7.15
CA LEU A 415 13.14 -24.72 7.89
C LEU A 415 13.27 -24.89 9.41
N SER A 416 13.41 -23.77 10.11
CA SER A 416 13.73 -23.67 11.55
C SER A 416 12.61 -24.08 12.49
N THR A 417 11.39 -24.31 12.00
CA THR A 417 10.25 -24.71 12.83
C THR A 417 10.13 -26.24 12.86
N PRO A 418 9.91 -26.88 14.02
CA PRO A 418 9.93 -28.34 14.19
C PRO A 418 8.60 -29.08 13.95
N SER A 419 7.49 -28.39 13.65
CA SER A 419 6.16 -29.02 13.59
C SER A 419 5.32 -28.61 12.37
N GLY A 420 4.41 -29.49 11.98
CA GLY A 420 3.38 -29.25 10.96
C GLY A 420 2.01 -29.01 11.59
N ALA A 421 1.04 -28.67 10.76
CA ALA A 421 -0.32 -28.38 11.19
C ALA A 421 -1.01 -29.65 11.69
N SER A 422 -2.09 -29.52 12.45
CA SER A 422 -2.91 -30.66 12.86
C SER A 422 -3.54 -31.34 11.65
N TYR A 423 -4.08 -30.54 10.73
CA TYR A 423 -4.68 -31.02 9.49
C TYR A 423 -4.15 -30.26 8.26
N GLY A 424 -4.11 -30.96 7.12
CA GLY A 424 -3.90 -30.30 5.83
C GLY A 424 -5.05 -29.35 5.51
N ILE A 425 -6.30 -29.84 5.65
CA ILE A 425 -7.55 -29.10 5.47
C ILE A 425 -8.55 -29.43 6.58
N VAL A 426 -9.22 -28.41 7.12
CA VAL A 426 -10.41 -28.53 7.96
C VAL A 426 -11.60 -27.87 7.28
N ILE A 427 -12.71 -28.60 7.17
CA ILE A 427 -13.96 -28.14 6.54
C ILE A 427 -15.06 -28.20 7.60
N ALA A 428 -15.61 -27.04 7.94
CA ALA A 428 -16.67 -26.93 8.92
C ALA A 428 -18.04 -27.35 8.36
N SER A 429 -18.94 -27.75 9.27
CA SER A 429 -20.34 -28.07 8.93
C SER A 429 -21.03 -26.90 8.23
N GLY A 430 -21.70 -27.20 7.12
CA GLY A 430 -22.42 -26.24 6.28
C GLY A 430 -21.68 -25.80 5.01
N ALA A 431 -20.35 -25.99 4.94
CA ALA A 431 -19.61 -25.70 3.72
C ALA A 431 -20.02 -26.68 2.61
N ASP A 432 -20.35 -26.21 1.41
CA ASP A 432 -20.96 -27.04 0.36
C ASP A 432 -20.51 -26.65 -1.06
N TYR A 433 -20.78 -27.50 -2.05
CA TYR A 433 -20.38 -27.30 -3.46
C TYR A 433 -18.87 -27.11 -3.64
N TYR A 434 -18.10 -28.16 -3.36
CA TYR A 434 -16.64 -28.04 -3.42
C TYR A 434 -15.91 -29.23 -4.05
N VAL A 435 -14.70 -28.95 -4.54
CA VAL A 435 -13.82 -29.93 -5.17
C VAL A 435 -12.42 -29.87 -4.53
N ILE A 436 -11.89 -31.01 -4.12
CA ILE A 436 -10.51 -31.17 -3.65
C ILE A 436 -9.85 -32.29 -4.44
N THR A 437 -8.85 -31.96 -5.26
CA THR A 437 -8.19 -32.94 -6.14
C THR A 437 -6.69 -32.77 -6.29
N GLY A 438 -5.96 -33.87 -6.45
CA GLY A 438 -4.53 -33.87 -6.77
C GLY A 438 -3.65 -33.25 -5.68
N CYS A 439 -4.13 -33.13 -4.44
CA CYS A 439 -3.40 -32.48 -3.36
C CYS A 439 -2.49 -33.46 -2.61
N ASN A 440 -1.49 -32.92 -1.90
CA ASN A 440 -0.58 -33.69 -1.05
C ASN A 440 -0.58 -33.11 0.36
N PHE A 441 -1.20 -33.83 1.30
CA PHE A 441 -1.40 -33.38 2.68
C PHE A 441 -0.57 -34.19 3.70
N ARG A 442 0.50 -34.84 3.26
CA ARG A 442 1.39 -35.58 4.16
C ARG A 442 2.23 -34.61 5.02
N GLY A 443 2.55 -35.04 6.24
CA GLY A 443 3.36 -34.27 7.19
C GLY A 443 2.54 -33.40 8.16
N ASN A 444 1.23 -33.60 8.23
CA ASN A 444 0.37 -33.04 9.29
C ASN A 444 0.29 -34.02 10.47
N THR A 445 0.08 -33.52 11.69
CA THR A 445 0.24 -34.32 12.91
C THR A 445 -0.97 -35.17 13.28
N THR A 446 -2.17 -34.76 12.89
CA THR A 446 -3.43 -35.42 13.29
C THR A 446 -4.08 -36.13 12.12
N GLY A 447 -4.17 -35.46 10.97
CA GLY A 447 -4.76 -36.04 9.77
C GLY A 447 -4.57 -35.15 8.55
N THR A 448 -5.14 -35.54 7.43
CA THR A 448 -5.01 -34.78 6.19
C THR A 448 -6.21 -33.91 5.91
N ILE A 449 -7.41 -34.49 5.93
CA ILE A 449 -8.67 -33.78 5.69
C ILE A 449 -9.63 -34.11 6.84
N SER A 450 -10.06 -33.08 7.57
CA SER A 450 -11.19 -33.15 8.51
C SER A 450 -12.43 -32.58 7.85
N ASP A 451 -13.28 -33.43 7.30
CA ASP A 451 -14.43 -33.02 6.48
C ASP A 451 -15.77 -33.15 7.23
N GLY A 452 -16.25 -32.02 7.75
CA GLY A 452 -17.62 -31.89 8.27
C GLY A 452 -18.63 -31.31 7.27
N GLY A 453 -18.24 -31.08 6.02
CA GLY A 453 -19.03 -30.33 5.03
C GLY A 453 -20.28 -31.04 4.50
N GLY A 454 -21.01 -30.34 3.63
CA GLY A 454 -22.26 -30.76 3.01
C GLY A 454 -22.14 -31.93 2.02
N THR A 455 -23.25 -32.25 1.37
CA THR A 455 -23.38 -33.41 0.47
C THR A 455 -22.84 -33.16 -0.93
N ASN A 456 -22.75 -31.91 -1.39
CA ASN A 456 -22.33 -31.59 -2.76
C ASN A 456 -20.82 -31.39 -2.83
N LYS A 457 -20.08 -32.51 -2.78
CA LYS A 457 -18.61 -32.49 -2.73
C LYS A 457 -17.96 -33.53 -3.61
N VAL A 458 -16.75 -33.22 -4.06
CA VAL A 458 -15.84 -34.16 -4.72
C VAL A 458 -14.48 -34.09 -4.03
N VAL A 459 -14.08 -35.20 -3.40
CA VAL A 459 -12.76 -35.35 -2.80
C VAL A 459 -12.11 -36.58 -3.41
N ALA A 460 -11.12 -36.37 -4.29
CA ALA A 460 -10.52 -37.45 -5.08
C ALA A 460 -9.02 -37.23 -5.30
N ASN A 461 -8.27 -38.32 -5.54
CA ASN A 461 -6.87 -38.26 -5.97
C ASN A 461 -5.93 -37.45 -5.07
N ASN A 462 -6.17 -37.45 -3.76
CA ASN A 462 -5.32 -36.75 -2.79
C ASN A 462 -4.35 -37.73 -2.12
N LEU A 463 -3.10 -37.34 -1.99
CA LEU A 463 -2.11 -38.06 -1.17
C LEU A 463 -2.38 -37.70 0.30
N ILE A 464 -2.97 -38.67 0.99
CA ILE A 464 -3.30 -38.64 2.40
C ILE A 464 -2.12 -39.22 3.20
#